data_AF-A0A0F9A634-F1
#
_entry.id   AF-A0A0F9A634-F1
#
_cell.length_a   1.000
_cell.length_b   1.000
_cell.length_c   1.000
_cell.angle_alpha   90.00
_cell.angle_beta   90.00
_cell.angle_gamma   90.00
#
_symmetry.space_group_name_H-M   'P 1'
#
loop_
_entity.id
_entity.type
_entity.pdbx_description
1 polymer ?
#
loop_
_entity_poly.entity_id
_entity_poly.type
_entity_poly.pdbx_seq_one_letter_code
_entity_poly.pdbx_strand_id
1 'polypeptide(L)'
;MASKGALLRNIRPSGGLFTENILLRLRDNPNQLKIGKIDSFLEEDTKEERKKLTEKKQIIFDWCIQKWDEISPNIEEWSIVDLAKKWLIPLFTLFDHEIEDFEINKENLHEDSILKEFRISYQSRDHRDPFFHYVSINEDFDSKIDRNPQKKSHHNVCQQFINFNPEIKWLFLSNGRILRILTKYYHSYSKGYLEFDLENIFANR
;
A
#
# COMPACT_ATOMS: atom_id res chain seq x y z
N MET A 1 -4.74 -30.29 15.50
CA MET A 1 -5.39 -29.40 14.51
C MET A 1 -5.15 -27.97 14.95
N ALA A 2 -4.15 -27.29 14.38
CA ALA A 2 -3.94 -25.87 14.67
C ALA A 2 -5.08 -25.06 14.05
N SER A 3 -5.68 -24.15 14.82
CA SER A 3 -6.83 -23.37 14.38
C SER A 3 -6.50 -22.52 13.15
N LYS A 4 -7.44 -22.44 12.20
CA LYS A 4 -7.33 -21.66 10.95
C LYS A 4 -7.09 -20.14 11.16
N GLY A 5 -7.19 -19.62 12.39
CA GLY A 5 -7.06 -18.20 12.71
C GLY A 5 -5.63 -17.66 12.87
N ALA A 6 -4.60 -18.51 12.83
CA ALA A 6 -3.22 -18.07 13.07
C ALA A 6 -2.45 -17.62 11.82
N LEU A 7 -3.04 -17.73 10.61
CA LEU A 7 -2.26 -17.94 9.39
C LEU A 7 -1.82 -16.66 8.66
N LEU A 8 -2.50 -15.52 8.77
CA LEU A 8 -2.06 -14.23 8.16
C LEU A 8 -2.38 -13.05 9.09
N ARG A 9 -1.92 -13.10 10.35
CA ARG A 9 -2.36 -12.18 11.44
C ARG A 9 -2.45 -10.70 11.05
N ASN A 10 -1.48 -10.21 10.27
CA ASN A 10 -1.37 -8.80 9.92
C ASN A 10 -1.53 -8.55 8.41
N ILE A 11 -2.05 -9.52 7.65
CA ILE A 11 -2.25 -9.43 6.20
C ILE A 11 -3.67 -9.87 5.86
N ARG A 12 -4.42 -9.00 5.19
CA ARG A 12 -5.81 -9.27 4.82
C ARG A 12 -6.00 -9.16 3.30
N PRO A 13 -6.17 -10.30 2.60
CA PRO A 13 -6.64 -10.27 1.21
C PRO A 13 -8.15 -10.05 1.14
N SER A 14 -8.61 -9.40 0.08
CA SER A 14 -10.03 -9.28 -0.24
C SER A 14 -10.25 -9.32 -1.75
N GLY A 15 -11.44 -9.81 -2.15
CA GLY A 15 -11.87 -9.82 -3.54
C GLY A 15 -11.20 -10.89 -4.42
N GLY A 16 -10.45 -11.82 -3.84
CA GLY A 16 -9.83 -12.93 -4.55
C GLY A 16 -8.60 -12.55 -5.40
N LEU A 17 -8.04 -11.35 -5.21
CA LEU A 17 -6.81 -10.92 -5.89
C LEU A 17 -5.63 -11.85 -5.57
N PHE A 18 -5.52 -12.21 -4.29
CA PHE A 18 -4.58 -13.20 -3.79
C PHE A 18 -5.34 -14.19 -2.92
N THR A 19 -5.04 -15.48 -3.07
CA THR A 19 -5.57 -16.50 -2.16
C THR A 19 -4.72 -16.52 -0.90
N GLU A 20 -5.33 -16.80 0.26
CA GLU A 20 -4.60 -16.93 1.52
C GLU A 20 -3.45 -17.94 1.42
N ASN A 21 -3.69 -19.06 0.71
CA ASN A 21 -2.67 -20.08 0.48
C ASN A 21 -1.44 -19.55 -0.29
N ILE A 22 -1.65 -18.68 -1.29
CA ILE A 22 -0.52 -18.10 -2.03
C ILE A 22 0.29 -17.15 -1.13
N LEU A 23 -0.38 -16.37 -0.29
CA LEU A 23 0.27 -15.45 0.66
C LEU A 23 1.05 -16.21 1.73
N LEU A 24 0.48 -17.30 2.26
CA LEU A 24 1.15 -18.21 3.19
C LEU A 24 2.42 -18.79 2.58
N ARG A 25 2.34 -19.27 1.33
CA ARG A 25 3.50 -19.80 0.62
C ARG A 25 4.53 -18.72 0.32
N LEU A 26 4.13 -17.50 -0.03
CA LEU A 26 5.04 -16.37 -0.20
C LEU A 26 5.77 -16.01 1.09
N ARG A 27 5.09 -16.08 2.24
CA ARG A 27 5.71 -15.81 3.55
C ARG A 27 6.67 -16.93 3.98
N ASP A 28 6.19 -18.17 3.97
CA ASP A 28 6.89 -19.29 4.62
C ASP A 28 7.88 -19.98 3.68
N ASN A 29 7.57 -20.04 2.38
CA ASN A 29 8.34 -20.79 1.39
C ASN A 29 8.39 -20.08 0.01
N PRO A 30 8.84 -18.80 -0.05
CA PRO A 30 8.75 -17.98 -1.27
C PRO A 30 9.40 -18.63 -2.49
N ASN A 31 10.51 -19.35 -2.31
CA ASN A 31 11.24 -20.03 -3.38
C ASN A 31 10.46 -21.17 -4.08
N GLN A 32 9.38 -21.67 -3.47
CA GLN A 32 8.51 -22.67 -4.09
C GLN A 32 7.51 -22.06 -5.10
N LEU A 33 7.36 -20.73 -5.11
CA LEU A 33 6.53 -20.01 -6.04
C LEU A 33 7.42 -19.29 -7.05
N LYS A 34 7.10 -19.37 -8.35
CA LYS A 34 7.86 -18.66 -9.38
C LYS A 34 8.03 -17.18 -9.05
N ILE A 35 6.94 -16.52 -8.65
CA ILE A 35 6.92 -15.10 -8.26
C ILE A 35 7.65 -14.77 -6.95
N GLY A 36 7.93 -15.76 -6.11
CA GLY A 36 8.64 -15.57 -4.84
C GLY A 36 10.12 -15.94 -4.93
N LYS A 37 10.56 -16.50 -6.06
CA LYS A 37 11.98 -16.78 -6.27
C LYS A 37 12.76 -15.48 -6.40
N ILE A 38 13.97 -15.50 -5.85
CA ILE A 38 14.86 -14.33 -5.83
C ILE A 38 15.24 -13.84 -7.24
N ASP A 39 15.29 -14.74 -8.22
CA ASP A 39 15.55 -14.44 -9.63
C ASP A 39 14.46 -13.55 -10.26
N SER A 40 13.27 -13.47 -9.67
CA SER A 40 12.19 -12.57 -10.13
C SER A 40 12.43 -11.11 -9.71
N PHE A 41 13.44 -10.86 -8.88
CA PHE A 41 13.78 -9.54 -8.34
C PHE A 41 15.19 -9.07 -8.75
N LEU A 42 15.93 -9.87 -9.51
CA LEU A 42 17.30 -9.60 -9.91
C LEU A 42 17.42 -9.66 -11.43
N GLU A 43 18.20 -8.74 -12.02
CA GLU A 43 18.56 -8.83 -13.45
C GLU A 43 19.50 -10.02 -13.70
N GLU A 44 20.45 -10.25 -12.79
CA GLU A 44 21.36 -11.39 -12.81
C GLU A 44 21.38 -12.11 -11.46
N ASP A 45 21.23 -13.43 -11.51
CA ASP A 45 21.11 -14.26 -10.31
C ASP A 45 22.48 -14.76 -9.80
N THR A 46 23.24 -13.86 -9.18
CA THR A 46 24.56 -14.17 -8.61
C THR A 46 24.51 -14.31 -7.08
N LYS A 47 25.47 -15.02 -6.49
CA LYS A 47 25.58 -15.17 -5.02
C LYS A 47 25.72 -13.80 -4.32
N GLU A 48 26.42 -12.87 -4.94
CA GLU A 48 26.63 -11.53 -4.40
C GLU A 48 25.34 -10.71 -4.43
N GLU A 49 24.60 -10.70 -5.54
CA GLU A 49 23.33 -9.98 -5.66
C GLU A 49 22.25 -10.54 -4.73
N ARG A 50 22.17 -11.87 -4.58
CA ARG A 50 21.29 -12.50 -3.58
C ARG A 50 21.62 -12.05 -2.16
N LYS A 51 22.90 -11.91 -1.83
CA LYS A 51 23.36 -11.44 -0.52
C LYS A 51 22.98 -9.98 -0.31
N LYS A 52 23.27 -9.10 -1.29
CA LYS A 52 22.87 -7.67 -1.26
C LYS A 52 21.38 -7.50 -1.06
N LEU A 53 20.54 -8.24 -1.80
CA LEU A 53 19.09 -8.15 -1.66
C LEU A 53 18.61 -8.62 -0.27
N THR A 54 19.21 -9.69 0.27
CA THR A 54 18.88 -10.18 1.62
C THR A 54 19.27 -9.15 2.68
N GLU A 55 20.46 -8.57 2.58
CA GLU A 55 20.93 -7.50 3.46
C GLU A 55 20.06 -6.26 3.35
N LYS A 56 19.70 -5.83 2.14
CA LYS A 56 18.78 -4.71 1.90
C LYS A 56 17.43 -4.93 2.59
N LYS A 57 16.83 -6.12 2.46
CA LYS A 57 15.56 -6.47 3.13
C LYS A 57 15.67 -6.33 4.66
N GLN A 58 16.76 -6.85 5.24
CA GLN A 58 16.98 -6.76 6.68
C GLN A 58 17.13 -5.30 7.13
N ILE A 59 17.97 -4.52 6.44
CA ILE A 59 18.19 -3.10 6.74
C ILE A 59 16.89 -2.31 6.67
N ILE A 60 16.07 -2.52 5.63
CA ILE A 60 14.78 -1.84 5.48
C ILE A 60 13.84 -2.23 6.64
N PHE A 61 13.77 -3.52 6.98
CA PHE A 61 12.89 -3.98 8.05
C PHE A 61 13.30 -3.43 9.42
N ASP A 62 14.60 -3.42 9.72
CA ASP A 62 15.14 -2.85 10.96
C ASP A 62 14.88 -1.34 11.04
N TRP A 63 15.02 -0.62 9.92
CA TRP A 63 14.65 0.79 9.84
C TRP A 63 13.15 0.99 10.13
N CYS A 64 12.27 0.16 9.54
CA CYS A 64 10.82 0.27 9.79
C CYS A 64 10.48 0.09 11.27
N ILE A 65 11.10 -0.89 11.94
CA ILE A 65 10.92 -1.12 13.37
C ILE A 65 11.37 0.09 14.19
N GLN A 66 12.60 0.57 13.97
CA GLN A 66 13.16 1.69 14.71
C GLN A 66 12.34 2.97 14.49
N LYS A 67 11.96 3.22 13.24
CA LYS A 67 11.15 4.37 12.88
C LYS A 67 9.74 4.27 13.46
N TRP A 68 9.14 3.08 13.49
CA TRP A 68 7.85 2.86 14.14
C TRP A 68 7.92 3.16 15.65
N ASP A 69 8.95 2.68 16.34
CA ASP A 69 9.17 2.96 17.77
C ASP A 69 9.34 4.47 18.04
N GLU A 70 9.99 5.20 17.13
CA GLU A 70 10.15 6.65 17.21
C GLU A 70 8.82 7.41 17.05
N ILE A 71 8.00 7.02 16.07
CA ILE A 71 6.82 7.80 15.68
C ILE A 71 5.56 7.39 16.44
N SER A 72 5.41 6.12 16.79
CA SER A 72 4.18 5.55 17.37
C SER A 72 3.66 6.27 18.62
N PRO A 73 4.49 6.86 19.52
CA PRO A 73 3.96 7.58 20.68
C PRO A 73 3.13 8.82 20.32
N ASN A 74 3.42 9.48 19.20
CA ASN A 74 2.83 10.78 18.84
C ASN A 74 2.17 10.80 17.46
N ILE A 75 2.16 9.67 16.74
CA ILE A 75 1.67 9.59 15.35
C ILE A 75 0.19 10.01 15.22
N GLU A 76 -0.61 9.86 16.28
CA GLU A 76 -2.02 10.29 16.31
C GLU A 76 -2.22 11.80 16.23
N GLU A 77 -1.21 12.58 16.62
CA GLU A 77 -1.24 14.05 16.61
C GLU A 77 -0.76 14.64 15.27
N TRP A 78 -0.24 13.80 14.38
CA TRP A 78 0.39 14.26 13.16
C TRP A 78 -0.63 14.72 12.13
N SER A 79 -0.29 15.82 11.45
CA SER A 79 -0.99 16.19 10.22
C SER A 79 -0.75 15.15 9.12
N ILE A 80 -1.61 15.11 8.11
CA ILE A 80 -1.40 14.24 6.93
C ILE A 80 -0.05 14.56 6.25
N VAL A 81 0.37 15.83 6.27
CA VAL A 81 1.65 16.27 5.70
C VAL A 81 2.83 15.73 6.51
N ASP A 82 2.74 15.77 7.85
CA ASP A 82 3.76 15.18 8.72
C ASP A 82 3.84 13.67 8.54
N LEU A 83 2.69 13.00 8.50
CA LEU A 83 2.60 11.56 8.23
C LEU A 83 3.24 11.18 6.90
N ALA A 84 2.96 11.93 5.84
CA ALA A 84 3.58 11.72 4.55
C ALA A 84 5.10 11.90 4.62
N LYS A 85 5.58 13.05 5.09
CA LYS A 85 7.00 13.43 5.02
C LYS A 85 7.90 12.68 5.99
N LYS A 86 7.40 12.36 7.19
CA LYS A 86 8.21 11.75 8.26
C LYS A 86 8.11 10.23 8.29
N TRP A 87 7.07 9.64 7.68
CA TRP A 87 6.84 8.20 7.70
C TRP A 87 6.68 7.58 6.32
N LEU A 88 5.60 7.89 5.59
CA LEU A 88 5.21 7.13 4.39
C LEU A 88 6.14 7.38 3.20
N ILE A 89 6.53 8.62 2.93
CA ILE A 89 7.47 8.93 1.85
C ILE A 89 8.83 8.26 2.12
N PRO A 90 9.47 8.45 3.29
CA PRO A 90 10.71 7.75 3.62
C PRO A 90 10.60 6.22 3.48
N LEU A 91 9.49 5.63 3.93
CA LEU A 91 9.24 4.19 3.79
C LEU A 91 9.29 3.75 2.33
N PHE A 92 8.55 4.42 1.44
CA PHE A 92 8.49 4.02 0.04
C PHE A 92 9.75 4.39 -0.76
N THR A 93 10.49 5.41 -0.35
CA THR A 93 11.83 5.68 -0.90
C THR A 93 12.82 4.55 -0.63
N LEU A 94 12.69 3.83 0.50
CA LEU A 94 13.50 2.62 0.75
C LEU A 94 13.16 1.46 -0.21
N PHE A 95 11.96 1.45 -0.77
CA PHE A 95 11.54 0.56 -1.85
C PHE A 95 11.86 1.13 -3.25
N ASP A 96 12.78 2.10 -3.32
CA ASP A 96 13.26 2.74 -4.53
C ASP A 96 12.20 3.56 -5.29
N HIS A 97 11.11 3.97 -4.62
CA HIS A 97 10.13 4.88 -5.22
C HIS A 97 10.55 6.35 -5.04
N GLU A 98 10.67 7.06 -6.16
CA GLU A 98 10.83 8.52 -6.20
C GLU A 98 9.45 9.19 -6.17
N ILE A 99 9.01 9.59 -4.98
CA ILE A 99 7.66 10.13 -4.78
C ILE A 99 7.62 11.65 -5.06
N GLU A 100 6.65 12.07 -5.88
CA GLU A 100 6.35 13.47 -6.18
C GLU A 100 4.88 13.81 -5.93
N ASP A 101 4.60 15.09 -5.67
CA ASP A 101 3.23 15.59 -5.53
C ASP A 101 2.46 15.33 -6.83
N PHE A 102 1.25 14.79 -6.69
CA PHE A 102 0.36 14.58 -7.84
C PHE A 102 -0.81 15.55 -7.79
N GLU A 103 -1.07 16.18 -8.93
CA GLU A 103 -2.23 17.04 -9.12
C GLU A 103 -3.04 16.55 -10.33
N ILE A 104 -4.29 16.15 -10.07
CA ILE A 104 -5.21 15.81 -11.14
C ILE A 104 -5.56 17.09 -11.90
N ASN A 105 -5.39 17.07 -13.22
CA ASN A 105 -5.93 18.14 -14.06
C ASN A 105 -7.48 18.07 -14.05
N LYS A 106 -8.10 18.92 -13.23
CA LYS A 106 -9.54 18.95 -13.00
C LYS A 106 -10.35 19.44 -14.21
N GLU A 107 -9.70 20.12 -15.16
CA GLU A 107 -10.36 20.71 -16.34
C GLU A 107 -10.87 19.63 -17.31
N ASN A 108 -10.20 18.47 -17.35
CA ASN A 108 -10.57 17.34 -18.21
C ASN A 108 -11.57 16.38 -17.57
N LEU A 109 -12.01 16.66 -16.35
CA LEU A 109 -12.99 15.82 -15.65
C LEU A 109 -14.41 16.31 -15.95
N HIS A 110 -15.33 15.37 -16.16
CA HIS A 110 -16.77 15.67 -16.21
C HIS A 110 -17.21 16.38 -14.91
N GLU A 111 -18.20 17.28 -14.98
CA GLU A 111 -18.67 18.05 -13.81
C GLU A 111 -19.10 17.18 -12.64
N ASP A 112 -19.77 16.06 -12.90
CA ASP A 112 -20.20 15.10 -11.88
C ASP A 112 -19.09 14.12 -11.42
N SER A 113 -17.86 14.28 -11.92
CA SER A 113 -16.76 13.39 -11.58
C SER A 113 -16.32 13.61 -10.14
N ILE A 114 -16.38 12.54 -9.34
CA ILE A 114 -15.90 12.50 -7.95
C ILE A 114 -14.41 12.88 -7.83
N LEU A 115 -13.65 12.75 -8.91
CA LEU A 115 -12.23 13.10 -8.96
C LEU A 115 -11.99 14.62 -8.93
N LYS A 116 -13.02 15.47 -9.14
CA LYS A 116 -12.88 16.94 -9.04
C LYS A 116 -12.63 17.41 -7.61
N GLU A 117 -13.20 16.71 -6.64
CA GLU A 117 -13.11 17.06 -5.21
C GLU A 117 -12.09 16.22 -4.45
N PHE A 118 -11.68 15.09 -5.03
CA PHE A 118 -10.71 14.20 -4.42
C PHE A 118 -9.28 14.47 -4.90
N ARG A 119 -8.33 14.42 -3.96
CA ARG A 119 -6.90 14.57 -4.25
C ARG A 119 -6.19 13.24 -3.98
N ILE A 120 -5.79 12.55 -5.04
CA ILE A 120 -4.69 11.59 -4.94
C ILE A 120 -3.44 12.40 -4.59
N SER A 121 -2.72 11.97 -3.56
CA SER A 121 -1.73 12.83 -2.91
C SER A 121 -0.41 12.84 -3.67
N TYR A 122 0.04 11.67 -4.12
CA TYR A 122 1.36 11.51 -4.74
C TYR A 122 1.34 10.48 -5.86
N GLN A 123 2.37 10.55 -6.71
CA GLN A 123 2.73 9.51 -7.67
C GLN A 123 4.22 9.21 -7.54
N SER A 124 4.66 8.04 -8.00
CA SER A 124 6.09 7.81 -8.17
C SER A 124 6.50 8.09 -9.62
N ARG A 125 7.74 8.54 -9.79
CA ARG A 125 8.23 9.18 -11.00
C ARG A 125 8.50 8.21 -12.16
N ASP A 126 8.73 6.92 -11.88
CA ASP A 126 8.98 5.92 -12.91
C ASP A 126 7.66 5.43 -13.54
N HIS A 127 7.67 5.17 -14.83
CA HIS A 127 6.50 4.86 -15.67
C HIS A 127 5.82 3.50 -15.35
N ARG A 128 6.27 2.79 -14.31
CA ARG A 128 5.69 1.52 -13.83
C ARG A 128 5.02 1.64 -12.46
N ASP A 129 4.99 2.85 -11.90
CA ASP A 129 4.85 3.05 -10.47
C ASP A 129 3.42 3.19 -9.95
N PRO A 130 3.22 2.88 -8.65
CA PRO A 130 1.96 3.11 -7.98
C PRO A 130 1.67 4.59 -7.77
N PHE A 131 0.37 4.91 -7.70
CA PHE A 131 -0.10 6.15 -7.09
C PHE A 131 -0.25 5.98 -5.59
N PHE A 132 -0.16 7.07 -4.84
CA PHE A 132 -0.29 7.04 -3.39
C PHE A 132 -1.39 7.98 -2.93
N HIS A 133 -2.29 7.45 -2.10
CA HIS A 133 -3.30 8.22 -1.41
C HIS A 133 -3.08 8.10 0.09
N TYR A 134 -2.72 9.22 0.73
CA TYR A 134 -2.52 9.26 2.17
C TYR A 134 -3.69 9.98 2.83
N VAL A 135 -4.11 9.45 3.97
CA VAL A 135 -5.24 9.93 4.76
C VAL A 135 -4.81 10.16 6.20
N SER A 136 -5.68 10.78 7.00
CA SER A 136 -5.38 10.94 8.42
C SER A 136 -5.32 9.58 9.11
N ILE A 137 -4.47 9.45 10.12
CA ILE A 137 -4.25 8.21 10.86
C ILE A 137 -5.51 7.59 11.46
N ASN A 138 -6.50 8.42 11.77
CA ASN A 138 -7.77 7.99 12.36
C ASN A 138 -8.85 7.70 11.31
N GLU A 139 -8.57 7.90 10.02
CA GLU A 139 -9.54 7.63 8.95
C GLU A 139 -9.59 6.13 8.62
N ASP A 140 -10.81 5.59 8.63
CA ASP A 140 -11.12 4.25 8.13
C ASP A 140 -11.37 4.31 6.62
N PHE A 141 -10.69 3.42 5.87
CA PHE A 141 -10.76 3.35 4.41
C PHE A 141 -12.14 2.95 3.87
N ASP A 142 -12.95 2.29 4.71
CA ASP A 142 -14.26 1.75 4.34
C ASP A 142 -15.43 2.63 4.81
N SER A 143 -15.16 3.56 5.73
CA SER A 143 -16.11 4.56 6.20
C SER A 143 -16.36 5.66 5.17
N LYS A 144 -17.57 6.24 5.22
CA LYS A 144 -17.97 7.30 4.30
C LYS A 144 -17.21 8.58 4.66
N ILE A 145 -16.71 9.28 3.64
CA ILE A 145 -16.05 10.56 3.83
C ILE A 145 -17.14 11.63 3.98
N ASP A 146 -17.27 12.22 5.18
CA ASP A 146 -18.31 13.22 5.47
C ASP A 146 -18.19 14.48 4.61
N ARG A 147 -16.97 14.83 4.20
CA ARG A 147 -16.67 15.98 3.33
C ARG A 147 -16.91 15.70 1.85
N ASN A 148 -17.29 14.48 1.48
CA ASN A 148 -17.57 14.09 0.09
C ASN A 148 -19.10 14.12 -0.15
N PRO A 149 -19.62 14.93 -1.08
CA PRO A 149 -21.04 15.02 -1.42
C PRO A 149 -21.67 13.67 -1.79
N GLN A 150 -20.88 12.75 -2.36
CA GLN A 150 -21.34 11.41 -2.75
C GLN A 150 -21.23 10.38 -1.60
N LYS A 151 -20.72 10.77 -0.43
CA LYS A 151 -20.52 9.93 0.76
C LYS A 151 -19.85 8.57 0.46
N LYS A 152 -18.85 8.56 -0.43
CA LYS A 152 -18.05 7.36 -0.75
C LYS A 152 -16.87 7.24 0.21
N SER A 153 -16.38 6.01 0.41
CA SER A 153 -15.18 5.74 1.22
C SER A 153 -13.89 5.94 0.44
N HIS A 154 -12.75 6.12 1.12
CA HIS A 154 -11.45 6.25 0.46
C HIS A 154 -11.16 5.08 -0.48
N HIS A 155 -11.46 3.84 -0.05
CA HIS A 155 -11.34 2.66 -0.91
C HIS A 155 -12.11 2.82 -2.22
N ASN A 156 -13.40 3.19 -2.15
CA ASN A 156 -14.25 3.28 -3.34
C ASN A 156 -13.76 4.37 -4.30
N VAL A 157 -13.24 5.48 -3.78
CA VAL A 157 -12.69 6.56 -4.61
C VAL A 157 -11.40 6.12 -5.29
N CYS A 158 -10.46 5.54 -4.54
CA CYS A 158 -9.22 4.99 -5.10
C CYS A 158 -9.49 3.90 -6.13
N GLN A 159 -10.45 3.02 -5.89
CA GLN A 159 -10.84 1.96 -6.82
C GLN A 159 -11.40 2.53 -8.13
N GLN A 160 -12.24 3.57 -8.05
CA GLN A 160 -12.74 4.28 -9.23
C GLN A 160 -11.60 4.92 -10.00
N PHE A 161 -10.68 5.59 -9.31
CA PHE A 161 -9.51 6.23 -9.94
C PHE A 161 -8.67 5.22 -10.74
N ILE A 162 -8.28 4.09 -10.15
CA ILE A 162 -7.49 3.05 -10.86
C ILE A 162 -8.30 2.46 -12.03
N ASN A 163 -9.59 2.19 -11.84
CA ASN A 163 -10.42 1.57 -12.87
C ASN A 163 -10.64 2.48 -14.10
N PHE A 164 -10.69 3.81 -13.91
CA PHE A 164 -10.89 4.78 -14.98
C PHE A 164 -9.59 5.16 -15.73
N ASN A 165 -8.43 4.93 -15.14
CA ASN A 165 -7.14 5.27 -15.75
C ASN A 165 -6.45 3.99 -16.26
N PRO A 166 -6.53 3.68 -17.56
CA PRO A 166 -6.06 2.40 -18.09
C PRO A 166 -4.55 2.18 -17.91
N GLU A 167 -3.76 3.24 -17.82
CA GLU A 167 -2.31 3.15 -17.62
C GLU A 167 -1.91 2.82 -16.18
N ILE A 168 -2.81 3.05 -15.20
CA ILE A 168 -2.52 2.83 -13.79
C ILE A 168 -2.74 1.37 -13.43
N LYS A 169 -1.71 0.73 -12.85
CA LYS A 169 -1.76 -0.67 -12.41
C LYS A 169 -2.00 -0.82 -10.92
N TRP A 170 -1.41 0.06 -10.12
CA TRP A 170 -1.37 -0.07 -8.67
C TRP A 170 -1.63 1.28 -8.00
N LEU A 171 -2.27 1.24 -6.84
CA LEU A 171 -2.41 2.39 -5.96
C LEU A 171 -2.27 1.92 -4.51
N PHE A 172 -1.50 2.66 -3.74
CA PHE A 172 -1.29 2.43 -2.32
C PHE A 172 -2.09 3.44 -1.51
N LEU A 173 -3.02 2.95 -0.69
CA LEU A 173 -3.84 3.71 0.22
C LEU A 173 -3.31 3.49 1.64
N SER A 174 -2.93 4.55 2.35
CA SER A 174 -2.40 4.40 3.70
C SER A 174 -2.80 5.53 4.67
N ASN A 175 -3.02 5.16 5.92
CA ASN A 175 -3.17 6.07 7.06
C ASN A 175 -1.95 5.99 8.01
N GLY A 176 -0.84 5.38 7.59
CA GLY A 176 0.35 5.19 8.43
C GLY A 176 0.36 3.91 9.25
N ARG A 177 -0.80 3.47 9.76
CA ARG A 177 -0.97 2.21 10.49
C ARG A 177 -1.26 1.04 9.56
N ILE A 178 -2.08 1.29 8.54
CA ILE A 178 -2.51 0.31 7.56
C ILE A 178 -2.03 0.74 6.18
N LEU A 179 -1.56 -0.24 5.39
CA LEU A 179 -1.28 -0.08 3.97
C LEU A 179 -2.20 -1.01 3.18
N ARG A 180 -3.06 -0.44 2.35
CA ARG A 180 -3.93 -1.16 1.42
C ARG A 180 -3.42 -0.97 -0.01
N ILE A 181 -3.10 -2.07 -0.66
CA ILE A 181 -2.71 -2.13 -2.08
C ILE A 181 -3.95 -2.44 -2.92
N LEU A 182 -4.20 -1.60 -3.91
CA LEU A 182 -5.29 -1.71 -4.86
C LEU A 182 -4.75 -1.92 -6.27
N THR A 183 -5.53 -2.63 -7.08
CA THR A 183 -5.35 -2.77 -8.52
C THR A 183 -6.70 -2.68 -9.21
N LYS A 184 -6.73 -2.84 -10.53
CA LYS A 184 -7.98 -2.87 -11.29
C LYS A 184 -8.88 -3.98 -10.76
N TYR A 185 -10.08 -3.59 -10.37
CA TYR A 185 -11.07 -4.50 -9.79
C TYR A 185 -12.48 -3.98 -10.07
N TYR A 186 -13.22 -4.70 -10.91
CA TYR A 186 -14.50 -4.22 -11.48
C TYR A 186 -15.74 -4.83 -10.83
N HIS A 187 -15.60 -5.59 -9.74
CA HIS A 187 -16.76 -6.15 -9.05
C HIS A 187 -17.49 -5.09 -8.24
N SER A 188 -18.82 -5.11 -8.32
CA SER A 188 -19.69 -4.11 -7.68
C SER A 188 -20.00 -4.43 -6.20
N TYR A 189 -19.86 -5.68 -5.78
CA TYR A 189 -20.31 -6.16 -4.46
C TYR A 189 -19.18 -6.49 -3.49
N SER A 190 -17.97 -6.68 -3.99
CA SER A 190 -16.77 -6.98 -3.22
C SER A 190 -15.73 -5.89 -3.41
N LYS A 191 -14.81 -5.78 -2.46
CA LYS A 191 -13.66 -4.89 -2.54
C LYS A 191 -12.42 -5.71 -2.85
N GLY A 192 -11.67 -5.34 -3.88
CA GLY A 192 -10.42 -6.00 -4.24
C GLY A 192 -9.25 -5.27 -3.63
N TYR A 193 -8.55 -5.90 -2.68
CA TYR A 193 -7.33 -5.32 -2.11
C TYR A 193 -6.45 -6.37 -1.44
N LEU A 194 -5.20 -6.00 -1.19
CA LEU A 194 -4.32 -6.64 -0.22
C LEU A 194 -3.95 -5.62 0.84
N GLU A 195 -4.24 -5.90 2.10
CA GLU A 195 -4.04 -4.98 3.21
C GLU A 195 -3.00 -5.52 4.19
N PHE A 196 -2.14 -4.63 4.69
CA PHE A 196 -1.10 -4.89 5.65
C PHE A 196 -1.32 -4.01 6.87
N ASP A 197 -1.33 -4.62 8.04
CA ASP A 197 -1.35 -3.93 9.33
C ASP A 197 0.10 -3.63 9.73
N LEU A 198 0.61 -2.48 9.28
CA LEU A 198 1.99 -2.06 9.50
C LEU A 198 2.29 -1.90 10.98
N GLU A 199 1.37 -1.33 11.74
CA GLU A 199 1.48 -1.17 13.19
C GLU A 199 1.75 -2.51 13.87
N ASN A 200 0.90 -3.52 13.64
CA ASN A 200 1.10 -4.81 14.26
C ASN A 200 2.27 -5.61 13.66
N ILE A 201 2.68 -5.35 12.42
CA ILE A 201 3.90 -5.94 11.83
C ILE A 201 5.15 -5.42 12.55
N PHE A 202 5.23 -4.13 12.83
CA PHE A 202 6.43 -3.52 13.42
C PHE A 202 6.44 -3.54 14.95
N ALA A 203 5.25 -3.52 15.59
CA ALA A 203 5.11 -3.58 17.04
C ALA A 203 5.27 -5.00 17.62
N ASN A 204 4.75 -6.04 16.95
CA ASN A 204 4.76 -7.43 17.45
C ASN A 204 5.91 -8.27 16.87
N ARG A 205 7.06 -7.62 16.67
CA ARG A 205 8.30 -8.16 16.07
C ARG A 205 8.88 -9.38 16.79
#